data_AF-A0A7C3LBJ8-F1
#
_entry.id   AF-A0A7C3LBJ8-F1
#
_cell.length_a   1.000
_cell.length_b   1.000
_cell.length_c   1.000
_cell.angle_alpha   90.00
_cell.angle_beta   90.00
_cell.angle_gamma   90.00
#
_symmetry.space_group_name_H-M   'P 1'
#
loop_
_entity.id
_entity.type
_entity.pdbx_description
1 polymer ?
#
loop_
_entity_poly.entity_id
_entity_poly.type
_entity_poly.pdbx_seq_one_letter_code
_entity_poly.pdbx_strand_id
1 'polypeptide(L)'
;QFAVQGLSWLDREWSSSALNEEQVGWDWFSLQLDNGYDLMYYQLRRKDGTVEPFSSGSLVDPEGRVTPLGREDVSLVALDTWESPLGGRYPVVWRMEIPGAGLEAEIRPLLRDQELDASVRYWEGAVEATGRHLGKPVSARGYLEMTGYARP
;
A
#
# COMPACT_ATOMS: atom_id res chain seq x y z
N GLN A 1 -30.02 13.60 -1.28
CA GLN A 1 -29.02 13.16 -0.28
C GLN A 1 -29.07 11.63 -0.23
N PHE A 2 -27.93 10.97 -0.31
CA PHE A 2 -27.83 9.51 -0.19
C PHE A 2 -27.23 9.17 1.16
N ALA A 3 -27.78 8.17 1.85
CA ALA A 3 -27.18 7.62 3.07
C ALA A 3 -26.05 6.66 2.66
N VAL A 4 -24.89 6.80 3.29
CA VAL A 4 -23.69 5.98 3.02
C VAL A 4 -23.15 5.42 4.33
N GLN A 5 -22.52 4.25 4.24
CA GLN A 5 -21.83 3.59 5.33
C GLN A 5 -20.55 2.94 4.78
N GLY A 6 -19.52 2.82 5.63
CA GLY A 6 -18.25 2.25 5.25
C GLY A 6 -17.25 2.28 6.40
N LEU A 7 -16.09 1.71 6.14
CA LEU A 7 -14.92 1.81 7.01
C LEU A 7 -13.98 2.89 6.45
N SER A 8 -13.15 3.46 7.33
CA SER A 8 -12.13 4.44 6.98
C SER A 8 -10.87 4.18 7.77
N TRP A 9 -9.73 4.52 7.19
CA TRP A 9 -8.43 4.54 7.84
C TRP A 9 -8.03 5.97 8.19
N LEU A 10 -7.38 6.17 9.34
CA LEU A 10 -6.75 7.43 9.71
C LEU A 10 -5.30 7.16 10.08
N ASP A 11 -4.38 7.68 9.27
CA ASP A 11 -2.97 7.71 9.63
C ASP A 11 -2.60 9.09 10.20
N ARG A 12 -1.65 9.12 11.15
CA ARG A 12 -1.13 10.36 11.72
C ARG A 12 0.39 10.25 11.84
N GLU A 13 1.08 10.98 10.99
CA GLU A 13 2.54 11.08 10.98
C GLU A 13 3.00 12.50 11.31
N TRP A 14 4.13 12.61 12.01
CA TRP A 14 4.83 13.87 12.25
C TRP A 14 6.34 13.64 12.14
N SER A 15 7.01 14.45 11.33
CA SER A 15 8.47 14.43 11.14
C SER A 15 8.99 15.85 10.94
N SER A 16 10.24 16.09 11.32
CA SER A 16 10.98 17.32 11.01
C SER A 16 11.81 17.22 9.72
N SER A 17 11.78 16.07 9.06
CA SER A 17 12.58 15.76 7.88
C SER A 17 11.68 15.22 6.77
N ALA A 18 11.85 15.74 5.55
CA ALA A 18 11.25 15.17 4.35
C ALA A 18 11.97 13.87 3.94
N LEU A 19 11.47 13.22 2.88
CA LEU A 19 12.20 12.14 2.20
C LEU A 19 13.65 12.54 1.95
N ASN A 20 14.57 11.57 2.06
CA ASN A 20 15.98 11.80 1.77
C ASN A 20 16.20 12.05 0.26
N GLU A 21 17.33 12.66 -0.13
CA GLU A 21 17.60 12.97 -1.55
C GLU A 21 17.76 11.73 -2.44
N GLU A 22 17.99 10.56 -1.85
CA GLU A 22 18.16 9.28 -2.58
C GLU A 22 16.83 8.57 -2.84
N GLN A 23 15.76 8.97 -2.14
CA GLN A 23 14.42 8.46 -2.28
C GLN A 23 13.72 9.07 -3.49
N VAL A 24 13.08 8.22 -4.28
CA VAL A 24 12.28 8.65 -5.43
C VAL A 24 10.80 8.78 -5.07
N GLY A 25 10.33 8.05 -4.07
CA GLY A 25 8.95 8.05 -3.59
C GLY A 25 8.66 6.83 -2.71
N TRP A 26 7.39 6.61 -2.41
CA TRP A 26 6.94 5.48 -1.60
C TRP A 26 5.76 4.74 -2.23
N ASP A 27 5.52 3.52 -1.76
CA ASP A 27 4.28 2.77 -1.93
C ASP A 27 3.75 2.50 -0.53
N TRP A 28 2.56 2.98 -0.21
CA TRP A 28 1.91 2.80 1.08
C TRP A 28 0.58 2.07 0.89
N PHE A 29 0.34 1.10 1.75
CA PHE A 29 -0.84 0.23 1.73
C PHE A 29 -1.49 0.26 3.10
N SER A 30 -2.82 0.43 3.13
CA SER A 30 -3.65 0.06 4.27
C SER A 30 -4.74 -0.89 3.80
N LEU A 31 -4.88 -2.05 4.43
CA LEU A 31 -5.87 -3.06 4.09
C LEU A 31 -6.61 -3.51 5.35
N GLN A 32 -7.94 -3.48 5.30
CA GLN A 32 -8.82 -4.00 6.33
C GLN A 32 -9.37 -5.35 5.85
N LEU A 33 -8.89 -6.43 6.45
CA LEU A 33 -9.23 -7.80 6.08
C LEU A 33 -10.61 -8.16 6.66
N ASP A 34 -11.38 -8.98 5.93
CA ASP A 34 -12.71 -9.41 6.32
C ASP A 34 -12.75 -10.31 7.57
N ASN A 35 -11.60 -10.80 8.01
CA ASN A 35 -11.41 -11.57 9.23
C ASN A 35 -11.05 -10.70 10.46
N GLY A 36 -11.07 -9.37 10.30
CA GLY A 36 -10.83 -8.40 11.37
C GLY A 36 -9.36 -8.03 11.60
N TYR A 37 -8.44 -8.51 10.77
CA TYR A 37 -7.06 -8.04 10.77
C TYR A 37 -6.92 -6.73 9.98
N ASP A 38 -6.06 -5.85 10.47
CA ASP A 38 -5.69 -4.61 9.79
C ASP A 38 -4.20 -4.66 9.43
N LEU A 39 -3.88 -4.41 8.16
CA LEU A 39 -2.51 -4.35 7.65
C LEU A 39 -2.19 -2.94 7.21
N MET A 40 -1.07 -2.39 7.69
CA MET A 40 -0.41 -1.24 7.09
C MET A 40 1.00 -1.64 6.69
N TYR A 41 1.44 -1.25 5.49
CA TYR A 41 2.84 -1.40 5.09
C TYR A 41 3.23 -0.29 4.12
N TYR A 42 4.42 0.27 4.31
CA TYR A 42 5.03 1.14 3.32
C TYR A 42 6.42 0.66 2.94
N GLN A 43 6.78 0.92 1.70
CA GLN A 43 8.16 0.84 1.25
C GLN A 43 8.65 2.16 0.68
N LEU A 44 9.87 2.54 1.02
CA LEU A 44 10.53 3.71 0.45
C LEU A 44 11.45 3.24 -0.67
N ARG A 45 11.25 3.77 -1.87
CA ARG A 45 12.04 3.38 -3.03
C ARG A 45 13.19 4.34 -3.24
N ARG A 46 14.37 3.80 -3.54
CA ARG A 46 15.56 4.57 -3.92
C ARG A 46 15.63 4.76 -5.43
N LYS A 47 16.39 5.78 -5.83
CA LYS A 47 16.68 6.08 -7.25
C LYS A 47 17.41 4.96 -7.99
N ASP A 48 18.16 4.12 -7.28
CA ASP A 48 18.86 2.96 -7.84
C ASP A 48 17.95 1.72 -8.04
N GLY A 49 16.66 1.84 -7.68
CA GLY A 49 15.67 0.77 -7.79
C GLY A 49 15.62 -0.16 -6.58
N THR A 50 16.49 0.04 -5.58
CA THR A 50 16.43 -0.70 -4.31
C THR A 50 15.38 -0.10 -3.37
N VAL A 51 15.08 -0.81 -2.28
CA VAL A 51 14.13 -0.39 -1.26
C VAL A 51 14.90 -0.12 0.04
N GLU A 52 14.55 0.97 0.73
CA GLU A 52 15.17 1.35 2.00
C GLU A 52 14.94 0.28 3.08
N PRO A 53 15.95 -0.01 3.93
CA PRO A 53 15.79 -0.86 5.11
C PRO A 53 14.75 -0.34 6.12
N PHE A 54 14.48 0.97 6.10
CA PHE A 54 13.50 1.63 6.97
C PHE A 54 12.05 1.52 6.48
N SER A 55 11.80 0.71 5.45
CA SER A 55 10.45 0.30 5.06
C SER A 55 9.83 -0.52 6.20
N SER A 56 8.59 -0.23 6.56
CA SER A 56 7.97 -0.78 7.76
C SER A 56 6.46 -0.92 7.60
N GLY A 57 5.87 -1.72 8.48
CA GLY A 57 4.45 -1.89 8.57
C GLY A 57 4.04 -2.55 9.88
N SER A 58 2.76 -2.84 9.98
CA SER A 58 2.16 -3.54 11.10
C SER A 58 1.01 -4.41 10.60
N LEU A 59 0.92 -5.60 11.16
CA LEU A 59 -0.28 -6.43 11.10
C LEU A 59 -0.91 -6.42 12.50
N VAL A 60 -2.16 -5.98 12.59
CA VAL A 60 -2.91 -5.89 13.83
C VAL A 60 -4.00 -6.95 13.81
N ASP A 61 -4.05 -7.78 14.86
CA ASP A 61 -5.09 -8.80 15.00
C ASP A 61 -6.41 -8.25 15.57
N PRO A 62 -7.51 -9.01 15.53
CA PRO A 62 -8.81 -8.57 16.05
C PRO A 62 -8.80 -8.23 17.55
N GLU A 63 -7.82 -8.73 18.30
CA GLU A 63 -7.60 -8.42 19.71
C GLU A 63 -6.74 -7.17 19.92
N GLY A 64 -6.28 -6.52 18.84
CA GLY A 64 -5.47 -5.30 18.86
C GLY A 64 -3.98 -5.54 19.09
N ARG A 65 -3.51 -6.79 19.03
CA ARG A 65 -2.10 -7.11 19.15
C ARG A 65 -1.39 -6.76 17.84
N VAL A 66 -0.28 -6.04 17.98
CA VAL A 66 0.53 -5.59 16.84
C VAL A 66 1.68 -6.57 16.59
N THR A 67 1.79 -7.05 15.36
CA THR A 67 2.97 -7.69 14.79
C THR A 67 3.70 -6.65 13.93
N PRO A 68 4.88 -6.15 14.35
CA PRO A 68 5.66 -5.24 13.51
C PRO A 68 6.20 -5.98 12.29
N LEU A 69 6.25 -5.28 11.16
CA LEU A 69 6.78 -5.77 9.90
C LEU A 69 7.95 -4.88 9.47
N GLY A 70 9.08 -5.50 9.16
CA GLY A 70 10.21 -4.86 8.50
C GLY A 70 10.25 -5.19 7.01
N ARG A 71 11.18 -4.55 6.31
CA ARG A 71 11.44 -4.77 4.88
C ARG A 71 11.58 -6.25 4.50
N GLU A 72 12.30 -7.04 5.31
CA GLU A 72 12.60 -8.45 5.01
C GLU A 72 11.41 -9.39 5.26
N ASP A 73 10.39 -8.93 5.99
CA ASP A 73 9.19 -9.72 6.27
C ASP A 73 8.20 -9.71 5.11
N VAL A 74 8.32 -8.72 4.21
CA VAL A 74 7.35 -8.44 3.15
C VAL A 74 7.99 -8.58 1.76
N SER A 75 7.42 -9.47 0.95
CA SER A 75 7.68 -9.55 -0.48
C SER A 75 6.57 -8.82 -1.23
N LEU A 76 6.94 -7.84 -2.04
CA LEU A 76 6.01 -7.02 -2.80
C LEU A 76 6.41 -7.03 -4.28
N VAL A 77 5.50 -7.48 -5.14
CA VAL A 77 5.74 -7.66 -6.58
C VAL A 77 4.65 -6.97 -7.38
N ALA A 78 5.03 -6.03 -8.25
CA ALA A 78 4.12 -5.43 -9.21
C ALA A 78 3.72 -6.45 -10.28
N LEU A 79 2.42 -6.64 -10.48
CA LEU A 79 1.85 -7.57 -11.45
C LEU A 79 1.32 -6.88 -12.70
N ASP A 80 0.82 -5.65 -12.56
CA ASP A 80 0.32 -4.85 -13.68
C ASP A 80 0.48 -3.35 -13.42
N THR A 81 0.56 -2.58 -14.50
CA THR A 81 0.79 -1.14 -14.48
C THR A 81 -0.30 -0.40 -15.24
N TRP A 82 -0.61 0.80 -14.79
CA TRP A 82 -1.43 1.77 -15.51
C TRP A 82 -0.56 2.95 -15.96
N GLU A 83 -0.75 3.35 -17.21
CA GLU A 83 -0.08 4.51 -17.81
C GLU A 83 -1.01 5.71 -17.68
N SER A 84 -0.54 6.78 -17.04
CA SER A 84 -1.32 8.00 -16.92
C SER A 84 -1.39 8.75 -18.26
N PRO A 85 -2.57 9.25 -18.68
CA PRO A 85 -2.68 10.16 -19.81
C PRO A 85 -1.88 11.46 -19.64
N LEU A 86 -1.58 11.84 -18.40
CA LEU A 86 -0.81 13.03 -18.03
C LEU A 86 0.71 12.74 -17.94
N GLY A 87 1.10 11.47 -18.08
CA GLY A 87 2.47 10.98 -17.99
C GLY A 87 2.78 10.33 -16.64
N GLY A 88 3.58 9.26 -16.68
CA GLY A 88 3.90 8.44 -15.51
C GLY A 88 3.32 7.03 -15.63
N ARG A 89 4.00 6.07 -14.99
CA ARG A 89 3.66 4.64 -15.05
C ARG A 89 3.56 4.08 -13.64
N TYR A 90 2.34 3.73 -13.23
CA TYR A 90 2.02 3.34 -11.88
C TYR A 90 1.78 1.82 -11.80
N PRO A 91 2.48 1.08 -10.93
CA PRO A 91 2.11 -0.30 -10.60
C PRO A 91 0.81 -0.29 -9.80
N VAL A 92 -0.30 -0.70 -10.42
CA VAL A 92 -1.62 -0.62 -9.77
C VAL A 92 -2.12 -1.98 -9.30
N VAL A 93 -1.55 -3.08 -9.79
CA VAL A 93 -1.82 -4.43 -9.29
C VAL A 93 -0.57 -4.99 -8.65
N TRP A 94 -0.70 -5.48 -7.42
CA TRP A 94 0.41 -5.96 -6.61
C TRP A 94 0.11 -7.34 -6.03
N ARG A 95 1.14 -8.16 -5.89
CA ARG A 95 1.14 -9.32 -4.99
C ARG A 95 1.97 -8.98 -3.76
N MET A 96 1.37 -9.14 -2.59
CA MET A 96 2.02 -8.98 -1.30
C MET A 96 2.04 -10.33 -0.57
N GLU A 97 3.20 -10.73 -0.09
CA GLU A 97 3.39 -11.94 0.70
C GLU A 97 4.12 -11.59 2.00
N ILE A 98 3.59 -12.08 3.13
CA ILE A 98 4.18 -11.97 4.47
C ILE A 98 4.28 -13.38 5.04
N PRO A 99 5.33 -14.16 4.70
CA PRO A 99 5.41 -15.57 5.05
C PRO A 99 5.34 -15.82 6.57
N GLY A 100 5.96 -14.95 7.37
CA GLY A 100 5.93 -15.04 8.84
C GLY A 100 4.54 -14.89 9.45
N ALA A 101 3.62 -14.22 8.76
CA ALA A 101 2.21 -14.08 9.13
C ALA A 101 1.29 -15.04 8.37
N GLY A 102 1.81 -15.82 7.42
CA GLY A 102 1.02 -16.67 6.54
C GLY A 102 -0.01 -15.89 5.71
N LEU A 103 0.31 -14.65 5.34
CA LEU A 103 -0.53 -13.79 4.51
C LEU A 103 0.00 -13.75 3.07
N GLU A 104 -0.88 -13.97 2.12
CA GLU A 104 -0.68 -13.74 0.69
C GLU A 104 -1.90 -13.00 0.16
N ALA A 105 -1.70 -11.88 -0.54
CA ALA A 105 -2.79 -11.08 -1.08
C ALA A 105 -2.41 -10.51 -2.46
N GLU A 106 -3.35 -10.62 -3.41
CA GLU A 106 -3.32 -9.87 -4.64
C GLU A 106 -4.20 -8.62 -4.47
N ILE A 107 -3.61 -7.45 -4.65
CA ILE A 107 -4.20 -6.13 -4.43
C ILE A 107 -4.49 -5.52 -5.80
N ARG A 108 -5.72 -5.07 -6.01
CA ARG A 108 -6.23 -4.52 -7.27
C ARG A 108 -6.92 -3.18 -7.03
N PRO A 109 -6.83 -2.24 -7.96
CA PRO A 109 -7.48 -0.95 -7.82
C PRO A 109 -8.97 -1.08 -8.20
N LEU A 110 -9.85 -0.39 -7.47
CA LEU A 110 -11.26 -0.31 -7.87
C LEU A 110 -11.43 0.46 -9.18
N LEU A 111 -10.59 1.48 -9.39
CA LEU A 111 -10.46 2.24 -10.62
C LEU A 111 -8.97 2.42 -10.94
N ARG A 112 -8.57 2.25 -12.20
CA ARG A 112 -7.16 2.43 -12.58
C ARG A 112 -6.70 3.88 -12.53
N ASP A 113 -7.57 4.80 -12.96
CA ASP A 113 -7.33 6.24 -12.99
C ASP A 113 -7.75 6.87 -11.66
N GLN A 114 -6.81 6.87 -10.71
CA GLN A 114 -6.95 7.48 -9.39
C GLN A 114 -5.73 8.38 -9.11
N GLU A 115 -5.17 8.97 -10.16
CA GLU A 115 -4.04 9.90 -10.04
C GLU A 115 -4.52 11.29 -9.61
N LEU A 116 -3.80 11.89 -8.68
CA LEU A 116 -4.01 13.26 -8.22
C LEU A 116 -2.90 14.18 -8.74
N ASP A 117 -3.30 15.16 -9.56
CA ASP A 117 -2.43 16.23 -10.05
C ASP A 117 -2.30 17.36 -9.03
N ALA A 118 -1.48 17.14 -8.01
CA ALA A 118 -1.14 18.15 -7.01
C ALA A 118 0.32 18.63 -7.18
N SER A 119 0.82 19.45 -6.26
CA SER A 119 2.24 19.91 -6.29
C SER A 119 3.25 18.76 -6.30
N VAL A 120 2.84 17.60 -5.79
CA VAL A 120 3.48 16.30 -6.01
C VAL A 120 2.43 15.42 -6.68
N ARG A 121 2.84 14.63 -7.68
CA ARG A 121 1.96 13.67 -8.36
C ARG A 121 1.79 12.44 -7.48
N TYR A 122 0.54 12.16 -7.10
CA TYR A 122 0.18 10.97 -6.34
C TYR A 122 -0.71 10.06 -7.18
N TRP A 123 -0.63 8.76 -6.91
CA TRP A 123 -1.74 7.86 -7.19
C TRP A 123 -2.37 7.49 -5.85
N GLU A 124 -3.63 7.82 -5.68
CA GLU A 124 -4.35 7.78 -4.39
C GLU A 124 -5.64 7.00 -4.61
N GLY A 125 -5.57 5.68 -4.46
CA GLY A 125 -6.65 4.84 -4.95
C GLY A 125 -7.20 3.85 -3.94
N ALA A 126 -8.53 3.76 -3.95
CA ALA A 126 -9.22 2.68 -3.30
C ALA A 126 -8.87 1.35 -3.98
N VAL A 127 -8.55 0.35 -3.16
CA VAL A 127 -8.17 -1.00 -3.59
C VAL A 127 -9.02 -2.05 -2.92
N GLU A 128 -9.12 -3.20 -3.58
CA GLU A 128 -9.56 -4.45 -2.99
C GLU A 128 -8.41 -5.46 -3.03
N ALA A 129 -8.41 -6.41 -2.09
CA ALA A 129 -7.46 -7.50 -2.11
C ALA A 129 -8.17 -8.84 -1.91
N THR A 130 -7.62 -9.88 -2.53
CA THR A 130 -8.06 -11.27 -2.32
C THR A 130 -6.84 -12.16 -2.16
N GLY A 131 -6.95 -13.19 -1.32
CA GLY A 131 -5.85 -14.12 -1.11
C GLY A 131 -6.09 -15.08 0.03
N ARG A 132 -5.05 -15.37 0.80
CA ARG A 132 -5.11 -16.29 1.94
C ARG A 132 -4.41 -15.71 3.17
N HIS A 133 -5.02 -15.92 4.33
CA HIS A 133 -4.40 -15.68 5.63
C HIS A 133 -4.46 -16.97 6.46
N LEU A 134 -3.31 -17.46 6.91
CA LEU A 134 -3.17 -18.73 7.65
C LEU A 134 -3.83 -19.91 6.89
N GLY A 135 -3.65 -19.93 5.57
CA GLY A 135 -4.19 -20.94 4.66
C GLY A 135 -5.68 -20.81 4.32
N LYS A 136 -6.43 -19.92 4.99
CA LYS A 136 -7.86 -19.67 4.74
C LYS A 136 -8.05 -18.52 3.75
N PRO A 137 -9.05 -18.57 2.85
CA PRO A 137 -9.37 -17.43 1.98
C PRO A 137 -9.67 -16.18 2.80
N VAL A 138 -9.23 -15.03 2.31
CA VAL A 138 -9.48 -13.71 2.90
C VAL A 138 -9.72 -12.71 1.78
N SER A 139 -10.58 -11.73 2.03
CA SER A 139 -10.71 -10.52 1.22
C SER A 139 -10.40 -9.29 2.05
N ALA A 140 -10.00 -8.20 1.40
CA ALA A 140 -9.77 -6.93 2.08
C ALA A 140 -10.22 -5.75 1.21
N ARG A 141 -10.47 -4.63 1.87
CA ARG A 141 -10.63 -3.32 1.22
C ARG A 141 -9.64 -2.35 1.84
N GLY A 142 -9.25 -1.35 1.08
CA GLY A 142 -8.21 -0.46 1.57
C GLY A 142 -7.83 0.64 0.62
N TYR A 143 -6.62 1.12 0.81
CA TYR A 143 -6.05 2.21 0.04
C TYR A 143 -4.60 1.92 -0.32
N LEU A 144 -4.23 2.35 -1.53
CA LEU A 144 -2.85 2.38 -2.01
C LEU A 144 -2.51 3.81 -2.38
N GLU A 145 -1.47 4.33 -1.74
CA GLU A 145 -0.86 5.63 -2.05
C GLU A 145 0.51 5.38 -2.69
N MET A 146 0.78 6.04 -3.81
CA MET A 146 2.08 5.98 -4.47
C MET A 146 2.54 7.35 -4.93
N THR A 147 3.82 7.66 -4.69
CA THR A 147 4.49 8.87 -5.19
C THR A 147 5.69 8.50 -6.04
N GLY A 148 6.25 9.43 -6.82
CA GLY A 148 7.55 9.21 -7.49
C GLY A 148 7.53 8.36 -8.76
N TYR A 149 6.35 8.12 -9.34
CA TYR A 149 6.17 7.43 -10.62
C TYR A 149 5.92 8.37 -11.81
N ALA A 150 5.66 9.65 -11.53
CA ALA A 150 5.56 10.73 -12.50
C ALA A 150 6.47 11.88 -12.06
N ARG A 151 6.88 12.70 -13.03
CA ARG A 151 7.51 13.98 -12.71
C ARG A 151 6.41 14.99 -12.32
N PRO A 152 6.70 15.93 -11.41
CA PRO A 152 5.80 17.06 -11.15
C PRO A 152 5.54 17.88 -12.42
#